data_AF-A0A969U9G0-F1
#
_entry.id   AF-A0A969U9G0-F1
#
_cell.length_a   1.000
_cell.length_b   1.000
_cell.length_c   1.000
_cell.angle_alpha   90.00
_cell.angle_beta   90.00
_cell.angle_gamma   90.00
#
_symmetry.space_group_name_H-M   'P 1'
#
loop_
_entity.id
_entity.type
_entity.pdbx_description
1 polymer ?
#
loop_
_entity_poly.entity_id
_entity_poly.type
_entity_poly.pdbx_seq_one_letter_code
_entity_poly.pdbx_strand_id
1 'polypeptide(L)'
;VLSACQTGLGQNIQGEGILGLTRGFMYAGAKRVVVSLWNVDDEGTAEFMAKFYQEMLQKKLTPAAALRAAQLAMLQQEKWQLPYYWAAFTIQGEWQ
;
A
#
# COMPACT_ATOMS: atom_id res chain seq x y z
N VAL A 1 1.61 -7.54 -2.76
CA VAL A 1 1.56 -6.48 -1.73
C VAL A 1 2.82 -6.60 -0.91
N LEU A 2 3.60 -5.53 -0.74
CA LEU A 2 4.75 -5.48 0.14
C LEU A 2 4.31 -4.82 1.46
N SER A 3 4.05 -5.63 2.50
CA SER A 3 3.47 -5.18 3.76
C SER A 3 4.47 -4.99 4.91
N ALA A 4 5.78 -5.04 4.63
CA ALA A 4 6.81 -4.77 5.62
C ALA A 4 7.08 -3.27 5.77
N CYS A 5 7.78 -2.85 6.80
CA CYS A 5 8.24 -1.48 7.00
C CYS A 5 9.04 -0.97 5.79
N GLN A 6 8.79 0.28 5.38
CA GLN A 6 9.63 1.01 4.41
C GLN A 6 9.79 0.36 3.02
N THR A 7 8.86 -0.48 2.59
CA THR A 7 8.99 -1.21 1.31
C THR A 7 8.84 -0.32 0.07
N GLY A 8 8.26 0.87 0.23
CA GLY A 8 8.15 1.91 -0.78
C GLY A 8 9.29 2.92 -0.76
N LEU A 9 10.18 2.85 0.24
CA LEU A 9 11.39 3.67 0.27
C LEU A 9 12.46 3.03 -0.62
N GLY A 10 13.07 3.86 -1.45
CA GLY A 10 14.23 3.52 -2.26
C GLY A 10 15.24 4.66 -2.22
N GLN A 11 16.48 4.39 -2.61
CA GLN A 11 17.49 5.44 -2.72
C GLN A 11 17.16 6.30 -3.94
N ASN A 12 17.06 7.62 -3.72
CA ASN A 12 16.94 8.56 -4.82
C ASN A 12 18.32 8.70 -5.48
N ILE A 13 18.49 8.08 -6.65
CA ILE A 13 19.71 8.23 -7.44
C ILE A 13 19.46 9.30 -8.50
N GLN A 14 20.30 10.33 -8.50
CA GLN A 14 20.21 11.47 -9.40
C GLN A 14 20.32 10.98 -10.86
N GLY A 15 19.30 11.26 -11.67
CA GLY A 15 19.22 10.79 -13.07
C GLY A 15 18.54 9.43 -13.25
N GLU A 16 18.33 8.65 -12.19
CA GLU A 16 17.68 7.32 -12.26
C GLU A 16 16.37 7.24 -11.48
N GLY A 17 16.09 8.22 -10.61
CA GLY A 17 14.89 8.23 -9.76
C GLY A 17 15.02 7.30 -8.56
N ILE A 18 13.88 6.89 -7.99
CA ILE A 18 13.84 6.04 -6.80
C ILE A 18 14.20 4.59 -7.19
N LEU A 19 15.38 4.15 -6.77
CA LEU A 19 15.81 2.74 -6.82
C LEU A 19 15.41 2.05 -5.51
N GLY A 20 14.41 1.18 -5.60
CA GLY A 20 13.91 0.41 -4.47
C GLY A 20 13.18 -0.84 -4.93
N LEU A 21 12.67 -1.63 -3.98
CA LEU A 21 11.96 -2.88 -4.24
C LEU A 21 10.82 -2.71 -5.26
N THR A 22 10.11 -1.57 -5.20
CA THR A 22 9.04 -1.25 -6.16
C THR A 22 9.52 -1.28 -7.60
N ARG A 23 10.69 -0.69 -7.91
CA ARG A 23 11.25 -0.66 -9.27
C ARG A 23 11.67 -2.06 -9.72
N GLY A 24 12.22 -2.87 -8.82
CA GLY A 24 12.56 -4.27 -9.10
C GLY A 24 11.34 -5.12 -9.48
N PHE A 25 10.25 -5.01 -8.72
CA PHE A 25 9.01 -5.73 -9.05
C PHE A 25 8.35 -5.23 -10.34
N MET A 26 8.38 -3.92 -10.60
CA MET A 26 7.88 -3.37 -11.87
C MET A 26 8.72 -3.87 -13.07
N TYR A 27 10.05 -3.90 -12.95
CA TYR A 27 10.94 -4.47 -13.98
C TYR A 27 10.70 -5.97 -14.20
N ALA A 28 10.37 -6.72 -13.15
CA ALA A 28 10.01 -8.13 -13.23
C ALA A 28 8.61 -8.38 -13.84
N GLY A 29 7.89 -7.34 -14.25
CA GLY A 29 6.59 -7.44 -14.93
C GLY A 29 5.38 -7.38 -13.99
N ALA A 30 5.55 -6.99 -12.72
CA ALA A 30 4.41 -6.75 -11.85
C ALA A 30 3.56 -5.59 -12.39
N LYS A 31 2.28 -5.85 -12.67
CA LYS A 31 1.36 -4.82 -13.19
C LYS A 31 1.08 -3.71 -12.17
N ARG A 32 1.07 -4.07 -10.88
CA ARG A 32 0.72 -3.22 -9.74
C ARG A 32 1.48 -3.68 -8.49
N VAL A 33 1.98 -2.73 -7.70
CA VAL A 33 2.69 -2.99 -6.44
C VAL A 33 2.13 -2.08 -5.35
N VAL A 34 1.57 -2.68 -4.29
CA VAL A 34 1.23 -1.95 -3.05
C VAL A 34 2.47 -1.93 -2.16
N VAL A 35 2.86 -0.75 -1.66
CA VAL A 35 4.05 -0.53 -0.84
C VAL A 35 3.76 0.39 0.35
N SER A 36 4.58 0.30 1.40
CA SER A 36 4.52 1.16 2.59
C SER A 36 5.57 2.30 2.55
N LEU A 37 5.17 3.51 2.94
CA LEU A 37 6.02 4.72 2.93
C LEU A 37 6.84 4.91 4.21
N TRP A 38 6.40 4.33 5.34
CA TRP A 38 7.08 4.42 6.65
C TRP A 38 6.97 3.10 7.42
N ASN A 39 7.51 3.08 8.65
CA ASN A 39 7.33 1.95 9.58
C ASN A 39 5.87 1.84 9.99
N VAL A 40 5.26 0.70 9.71
CA VAL A 40 3.85 0.45 10.01
C VAL A 40 3.71 -0.32 11.32
N ASP A 41 2.62 -0.08 12.02
CA ASP A 41 2.23 -0.88 13.19
C ASP A 41 1.68 -2.24 12.71
N ASP A 42 2.10 -3.34 13.35
CA ASP A 42 1.75 -4.69 12.91
C ASP A 42 0.24 -4.97 13.04
N GLU A 43 -0.39 -4.55 14.14
CA GLU A 43 -1.80 -4.78 14.41
C GLU A 43 -2.68 -3.93 13.47
N GLY A 44 -2.36 -2.64 13.33
CA GLY A 44 -3.02 -1.75 12.38
C GLY A 44 -2.85 -2.20 10.93
N THR A 45 -1.69 -2.74 10.56
CA THR A 45 -1.43 -3.27 9.22
C THR A 45 -2.23 -4.53 8.93
N ALA A 46 -2.31 -5.45 9.90
CA ALA A 46 -3.09 -6.67 9.74
C ALA A 46 -4.58 -6.34 9.52
N GLU A 47 -5.13 -5.42 10.32
CA GLU A 47 -6.52 -4.96 10.18
C GLU A 47 -6.74 -4.23 8.83
N PHE A 48 -5.82 -3.35 8.43
CA PHE A 48 -5.88 -2.66 7.14
C PHE A 48 -5.87 -3.64 5.97
N MET A 49 -4.96 -4.62 5.99
CA MET A 49 -4.83 -5.61 4.92
C MET A 49 -6.03 -6.55 4.84
N ALA A 50 -6.58 -6.95 6.00
CA ALA A 50 -7.81 -7.74 6.03
C ALA A 50 -8.95 -7.03 5.30
N LYS A 51 -9.16 -5.73 5.57
CA LYS A 51 -10.17 -4.93 4.87
C LYS A 51 -9.84 -4.74 3.40
N PHE A 52 -8.59 -4.43 3.06
CA PHE A 52 -8.16 -4.27 1.68
C PHE A 52 -8.49 -5.51 0.84
N TYR A 53 -8.12 -6.71 1.33
CA TYR A 53 -8.44 -7.96 0.63
C TYR A 53 -9.94 -8.27 0.62
N GLN A 54 -10.67 -7.93 1.68
CA GLN A 54 -12.12 -8.07 1.71
C GLN A 54 -12.79 -7.24 0.61
N GLU A 55 -12.44 -5.96 0.51
CA GLU A 55 -12.95 -5.03 -0.50
C GLU A 55 -12.56 -5.47 -1.93
N MET A 56 -11.33 -5.96 -2.12
CA MET A 56 -10.86 -6.42 -3.43
C MET A 56 -11.49 -7.75 -3.87
N LEU A 57 -11.55 -8.75 -2.98
CA LEU A 57 -11.95 -10.12 -3.36
C LEU A 57 -13.46 -10.32 -3.27
N GLN A 58 -14.10 -9.80 -2.22
CA GLN A 58 -15.54 -10.00 -2.01
C GLN A 58 -16.37 -9.00 -2.80
N LYS A 59 -15.98 -7.72 -2.78
CA LYS A 59 -16.68 -6.67 -3.52
C LYS A 59 -16.15 -6.44 -4.95
N LYS A 60 -15.10 -7.18 -5.35
CA LYS A 60 -14.50 -7.13 -6.69
C LYS A 60 -14.06 -5.72 -7.11
N LEU A 61 -13.69 -4.87 -6.14
CA LEU A 61 -13.19 -3.54 -6.42
C LEU A 61 -11.81 -3.60 -7.08
N THR A 62 -11.48 -2.59 -7.87
CA THR A 62 -10.10 -2.41 -8.37
C THR A 62 -9.16 -2.22 -7.18
N PRO A 63 -7.86 -2.57 -7.29
CA PRO A 63 -6.91 -2.38 -6.20
C PRO A 63 -6.88 -0.94 -5.67
N ALA A 64 -6.94 0.07 -6.56
CA ALA A 64 -7.02 1.47 -6.15
C ALA A 64 -8.30 1.78 -5.34
N ALA A 65 -9.45 1.29 -5.79
CA ALA A 65 -10.72 1.48 -5.08
C ALA A 65 -10.76 0.72 -3.75
N ALA A 66 -10.24 -0.50 -3.70
CA ALA A 66 -10.12 -1.30 -2.49
C ALA A 66 -9.19 -0.65 -1.46
N LEU A 67 -8.07 -0.07 -1.90
CA LEU A 67 -7.14 0.68 -1.04
C LEU A 67 -7.86 1.87 -0.39
N ARG A 68 -8.56 2.69 -1.19
CA ARG A 68 -9.33 3.82 -0.68
C ARG A 68 -10.43 3.37 0.31
N ALA A 69 -11.14 2.30 -0.01
CA ALA A 69 -12.19 1.76 0.86
C ALA A 69 -11.62 1.29 2.21
N ALA A 70 -10.49 0.60 2.21
CA ALA A 70 -9.80 0.19 3.43
C ALA A 70 -9.33 1.39 4.27
N GLN A 71 -8.80 2.44 3.63
CA GLN A 71 -8.39 3.68 4.32
C GLN A 71 -9.60 4.38 4.98
N LEU A 72 -10.72 4.48 4.27
CA LEU A 72 -11.95 5.05 4.83
C LEU A 72 -12.51 4.22 5.99
N ALA A 73 -12.42 2.88 5.90
CA ALA A 73 -12.87 2.00 6.97
C ALA A 73 -11.98 2.07 8.23
N MET A 74 -10.67 2.31 8.07
CA MET A 74 -9.78 2.58 9.20
C MET A 74 -10.05 3.95 9.83
N LEU A 75 -10.33 4.97 9.00
CA LEU A 75 -10.67 6.31 9.46
C LEU A 75 -11.95 6.33 10.35
N GLN A 76 -12.87 5.40 10.14
CA GLN A 76 -14.10 5.28 10.95
C GLN A 76 -13.90 4.54 12.29
N GLN A 77 -12.74 3.93 12.51
CA GLN A 77 -12.44 3.23 13.76
C GLN A 77 -11.59 4.11 14.65
N GLU A 78 -12.09 4.40 15.85
CA GLU A 78 -11.43 5.26 16.84
C GLU A 78 -10.00 4.78 17.15
N LYS A 79 -9.79 3.44 17.23
CA LYS A 79 -8.47 2.82 17.44
C LYS A 79 -7.46 3.14 16.32
N TRP A 80 -7.93 3.30 15.08
CA TRP A 80 -7.08 3.38 13.88
C TRP A 80 -7.24 4.68 13.09
N GLN A 81 -7.91 5.67 13.68
CA GLN A 81 -8.28 6.90 12.99
C GLN A 81 -7.07 7.72 12.53
N LEU A 82 -5.94 7.59 13.24
CA LEU A 82 -4.71 8.31 12.91
C LEU A 82 -4.18 7.90 11.53
N PRO A 83 -3.84 8.86 10.65
CA PRO A 83 -3.28 8.60 9.33
C PRO A 83 -2.05 7.69 9.32
N TYR A 84 -1.31 7.66 10.44
CA TYR A 84 -0.17 6.76 10.63
C TYR A 84 -0.47 5.30 10.27
N TYR A 85 -1.67 4.79 10.55
CA TYR A 85 -2.03 3.39 10.35
C TYR A 85 -2.44 3.03 8.90
N TRP A 86 -3.02 3.97 8.15
CA TRP A 86 -3.65 3.67 6.86
C TRP A 86 -3.08 4.47 5.67
N ALA A 87 -2.50 5.65 5.92
CA ALA A 87 -1.89 6.48 4.87
C ALA A 87 -0.51 5.97 4.44
N ALA A 88 0.04 4.99 5.15
CA ALA A 88 1.34 4.40 4.86
C ALA A 88 1.35 3.67 3.52
N PHE A 89 0.21 3.13 3.08
CA PHE A 89 0.13 2.29 1.91
C PHE A 89 -0.24 3.07 0.65
N THR A 90 0.54 2.89 -0.40
CA THR A 90 0.27 3.44 -1.73
C THR A 90 0.39 2.35 -2.80
N ILE A 91 -0.34 2.52 -3.90
CA ILE A 91 -0.24 1.66 -5.08
C ILE A 91 0.62 2.36 -6.12
N GLN A 92 1.64 1.65 -6.60
CA GLN A 92 2.42 2.02 -7.78
C GLN A 92 2.09 1.09 -8.95
N GLY A 93 2.02 1.67 -10.14
CA GLY A 93 1.55 1.00 -11.34
C GLY A 93 0.10 1.37 -11.66
N GLU A 94 -0.48 0.70 -12.67
CA GLU A 94 -1.77 1.07 -13.29
C GLU A 94 -1.67 2.25 -14.30
N TRP A 95 -0.61 2.27 -15.11
CA TRP A 95 -0.59 3.05 -16.36
C TRP A 95 -1.28 2.22 -17.45
N GLN A 96 -2.48 2.61 -17.85
CA GLN A 96 -3.06 2.22 -19.14
C GLN A 96 -2.88 3.36 -20.13
#